data_AF-A0AA40SW14-F1
#
_entry.id   AF-A0AA40SW14-F1
#
_cell.length_a   1.000
_cell.length_b   1.000
_cell.length_c   1.000
_cell.angle_alpha   90.00
_cell.angle_beta   90.00
_cell.angle_gamma   90.00
#
_symmetry.space_group_name_H-M   'P 1'
#
loop_
_entity.id
_entity.type
_entity.pdbx_description
1 polymer ?
#
loop_
_entity_poly.entity_id
_entity_poly.type
_entity_poly.pdbx_seq_one_letter_code
_entity_poly.pdbx_strand_id
1 'polypeptide(L)'
;MNRKDIQEQCQSILKDLQQEIYQLLEEVQNKLQQVELQNLKENIQEEIASQISLLQRFGEYILKVQKSKPKSIAECITLQSKLKSAKVALYFLLMMKQEKIVLAKNIRHDIEYFINSKTFLGLIKNFFKQAVREWSAPTKILLGLAIAMPIYSIVIPGVFVITVLVTTLTQIDLLTEALNNSNAVPKSSNILDEKAKVKPSQIQLFFERSTLVMVAGFAGTFGSIISILIRLKKYQDTDYKGSVAPILVGFAKPLIGTAFGILVFTIINSNIISTIQVPKSSQEPENTDIKYYFFFSIAFVVGFSERLADDIIQRAEGVVMPSETVSKLQEAGENFQHSAQEIQGAGKDFQHSAKDIQEAGEDFQSSAKDIQEAAEDLKHSAANELAINYTESSPEDSSQTQKTQSEQI
;
A
#
# COMPACT_ATOMS: atom_id res chain seq x y z
N MET A 1 -33.62 2.58 35.06
CA MET A 1 -33.62 3.78 34.19
C MET A 1 -34.39 3.43 32.93
N ASN A 2 -35.40 4.22 32.54
CA ASN A 2 -36.22 3.92 31.37
C ASN A 2 -35.41 4.18 30.08
N ARG A 3 -35.74 3.51 28.98
CA ARG A 3 -35.09 3.70 27.66
C ARG A 3 -35.18 5.16 27.19
N LYS A 4 -36.26 5.85 27.57
CA LYS A 4 -36.47 7.28 27.30
C LYS A 4 -35.49 8.17 28.07
N ASP A 5 -35.31 7.94 29.38
CA ASP A 5 -34.36 8.68 30.22
C ASP A 5 -32.92 8.52 29.74
N ILE A 6 -32.54 7.30 29.34
CA ILE A 6 -31.21 7.00 28.75
C ILE A 6 -30.99 7.78 27.45
N GLN A 7 -32.03 7.89 26.62
CA GLN A 7 -31.96 8.59 25.36
C GLN A 7 -31.86 10.10 25.55
N GLU A 8 -32.64 10.67 26.48
CA GLU A 8 -32.61 12.11 26.80
C GLU A 8 -31.27 12.52 27.41
N GLN A 9 -30.77 11.77 28.40
CA GLN A 9 -29.45 12.04 29.01
C GLN A 9 -28.32 11.96 27.99
N CYS A 10 -28.30 10.90 27.16
CA CYS A 10 -27.28 10.80 26.14
C CYS A 10 -27.41 11.90 25.07
N GLN A 11 -28.62 12.30 24.68
CA GLN A 11 -28.79 13.42 23.75
C GLN A 11 -28.26 14.74 24.31
N SER A 12 -28.41 14.99 25.62
CA SER A 12 -27.79 16.13 26.29
C SER A 12 -26.27 16.06 26.16
N ILE A 13 -25.67 14.93 26.56
CA ILE A 13 -24.22 14.73 26.50
C ILE A 13 -23.69 14.94 25.07
N LEU A 14 -24.35 14.38 24.05
CA LEU A 14 -23.89 14.51 22.67
C LEU A 14 -23.95 15.96 22.16
N LYS A 15 -24.94 16.75 22.59
CA LYS A 15 -25.01 18.18 22.26
C LYS A 15 -23.88 18.96 22.92
N ASP A 16 -23.62 18.69 24.19
CA ASP A 16 -22.53 19.32 24.93
C ASP A 16 -21.17 19.01 24.28
N LEU A 17 -20.94 17.74 23.91
CA LEU A 17 -19.73 17.31 23.21
C LEU A 17 -19.54 18.00 21.86
N GLN A 18 -20.62 18.18 21.11
CA GLN A 18 -20.55 18.88 19.83
C GLN A 18 -20.15 20.34 20.03
N GLN A 19 -20.72 21.02 21.03
CA GLN A 19 -20.36 22.38 21.37
C GLN A 19 -18.91 22.49 21.86
N GLU A 20 -18.45 21.55 22.70
CA GLU A 20 -17.06 21.48 23.15
C GLU A 20 -16.07 21.31 21.99
N ILE A 21 -16.41 20.51 20.97
CA ILE A 21 -15.56 20.33 19.77
C ILE A 21 -15.44 21.65 18.99
N TYR A 22 -16.54 22.37 18.79
CA TYR A 22 -16.50 23.66 18.08
C TYR A 22 -15.64 24.68 18.84
N GLN A 23 -15.85 24.80 20.15
CA GLN A 23 -15.05 25.70 20.99
C GLN A 23 -13.56 25.34 20.96
N LEU A 24 -13.24 24.04 21.02
CA LEU A 24 -11.86 23.57 20.95
C LEU A 24 -11.21 23.90 19.59
N LEU A 25 -11.93 23.72 18.49
CA LEU A 25 -11.41 24.05 17.14
C LEU A 25 -11.15 25.55 17.00
N GLU A 26 -12.04 26.39 17.51
CA GLU A 26 -11.89 27.84 17.51
C GLU A 26 -10.70 28.28 18.40
N GLU A 27 -10.57 27.70 19.60
CA GLU A 27 -9.45 27.96 20.50
C GLU A 27 -8.10 27.61 19.83
N VAL A 28 -8.05 26.48 19.12
CA VAL A 28 -6.87 26.03 18.39
C VAL A 28 -6.54 26.97 17.25
N GLN A 29 -7.53 27.40 16.47
CA GLN A 29 -7.33 28.36 15.38
C GLN A 29 -6.78 29.69 15.89
N ASN A 30 -7.36 30.22 16.97
CA ASN A 30 -6.89 31.46 17.59
C ASN A 30 -5.46 31.35 18.13
N LYS A 31 -5.11 30.22 18.75
CA LYS A 31 -3.75 29.97 19.24
C LYS A 31 -2.75 29.79 18.09
N LEU A 32 -3.14 29.15 16.99
CA LEU A 32 -2.29 28.98 15.82
C LEU A 32 -2.02 30.31 15.09
N GLN A 33 -2.94 31.26 15.14
CA GLN A 33 -2.71 32.62 14.61
C GLN A 33 -1.74 33.43 15.48
N GLN A 34 -1.71 33.16 16.79
CA GLN A 34 -0.81 33.82 17.74
C GLN A 34 0.59 33.20 17.76
N VAL A 35 0.71 31.92 17.42
CA VAL A 35 2.00 31.21 17.32
C VAL A 35 2.55 31.42 15.92
N GLU A 36 3.70 32.09 15.79
CA GLU A 36 4.43 32.19 14.52
C GLU A 36 4.73 30.78 13.99
N LEU A 37 3.95 30.33 13.00
CA LEU A 37 4.04 28.99 12.43
C LEU A 37 5.46 28.66 11.93
N GLN A 38 6.21 29.68 11.52
CA GLN A 38 7.60 29.58 11.04
C GLN A 38 8.58 29.02 12.08
N ASN A 39 8.27 29.14 13.39
CA ASN A 39 9.10 28.62 14.48
C ASN A 39 8.68 27.21 14.96
N LEU A 40 7.68 26.60 14.32
CA LEU A 40 7.20 25.26 14.68
C LEU A 40 7.82 24.19 13.77
N LYS A 41 8.34 23.12 14.37
CA LYS A 41 8.88 21.97 13.59
C LYS A 41 7.78 21.38 12.70
N GLU A 42 8.15 21.03 11.46
CA GLU A 42 7.25 20.49 10.44
C GLU A 42 6.42 19.30 10.94
N ASN A 43 7.04 18.37 11.67
CA ASN A 43 6.38 17.20 12.25
C ASN A 43 5.27 17.54 13.27
N ILE A 44 5.32 18.71 13.90
CA ILE A 44 4.32 19.18 14.87
C ILE A 44 3.20 19.88 14.13
N GLN A 45 3.51 20.67 13.09
CA GLN A 45 2.49 21.26 12.23
C GLN A 45 1.62 20.15 11.60
N GLU A 46 2.26 19.10 11.08
CA GLU A 46 1.60 17.92 10.52
C GLU A 46 0.70 17.22 11.57
N GLU A 47 1.19 17.06 12.80
CA GLU A 47 0.41 16.42 13.85
C GLU A 47 -0.75 17.31 14.32
N ILE A 48 -0.58 18.63 14.44
CA ILE A 48 -1.69 19.55 14.76
C ILE A 48 -2.78 19.48 13.69
N ALA A 49 -2.41 19.53 12.41
CA ALA A 49 -3.36 19.38 11.31
C ALA A 49 -4.11 18.03 11.38
N SER A 50 -3.38 16.96 11.71
CA SER A 50 -3.96 15.62 11.90
C SER A 50 -4.94 15.58 13.08
N GLN A 51 -4.66 16.27 14.18
CA GLN A 51 -5.56 16.36 15.34
C GLN A 51 -6.81 17.20 15.04
N ILE A 52 -6.69 18.29 14.26
CA ILE A 52 -7.83 19.08 13.79
C ILE A 52 -8.75 18.22 12.91
N SER A 53 -8.17 17.50 11.94
CA SER A 53 -8.93 16.58 11.08
C SER A 53 -9.63 15.47 11.89
N LEU A 54 -8.95 14.93 12.91
CA LEU A 54 -9.54 13.97 13.84
C LEU A 54 -10.76 14.54 14.56
N LEU A 55 -10.66 15.75 15.12
CA LEU A 55 -11.75 16.41 15.84
C LEU A 55 -12.97 16.66 14.95
N GLN A 56 -12.75 17.11 13.71
CA GLN A 56 -13.82 17.31 12.74
C GLN A 56 -14.55 15.99 12.44
N ARG A 57 -13.79 14.92 12.15
CA ARG A 57 -14.36 13.57 11.92
C ARG A 57 -15.05 13.01 13.16
N PHE A 58 -14.55 13.32 14.35
CA PHE A 58 -15.16 12.93 15.62
C PHE A 58 -16.50 13.66 15.83
N GLY A 59 -16.58 14.95 15.48
CA GLY A 59 -17.83 15.72 15.44
C GLY A 59 -18.87 15.14 14.48
N GLU A 60 -18.47 14.80 13.26
CA GLU A 60 -19.34 14.11 12.28
C GLU A 60 -19.86 12.77 12.82
N TYR A 61 -19.01 12.00 13.50
CA TYR A 61 -19.40 10.75 14.13
C TYR A 61 -20.44 10.96 15.24
N ILE A 62 -20.26 11.98 16.09
CA ILE A 62 -21.23 12.35 17.13
C ILE A 62 -22.58 12.71 16.51
N LEU A 63 -22.60 13.50 15.42
CA LEU A 63 -23.82 13.82 14.68
C LEU A 63 -24.53 12.57 14.15
N LYS A 64 -23.77 11.61 13.62
CA LYS A 64 -24.31 10.33 13.15
C LYS A 64 -24.95 9.54 14.30
N VAL A 65 -24.28 9.44 15.44
CA VAL A 65 -24.80 8.75 16.63
C VAL A 65 -26.06 9.44 17.17
N GLN A 66 -26.09 10.77 17.18
CA GLN A 66 -27.26 11.55 17.58
C GLN A 66 -28.48 11.25 16.68
N LYS A 67 -28.27 11.19 15.35
CA LYS A 67 -29.32 10.84 14.37
C LYS A 67 -29.79 9.40 14.50
N SER A 68 -28.88 8.46 14.75
CA SER A 68 -29.20 7.02 14.84
C SER A 68 -29.87 6.60 16.16
N LYS A 69 -30.09 7.55 17.08
CA LYS A 69 -30.57 7.38 18.46
C LYS A 69 -29.64 6.47 19.29
N PRO A 70 -29.09 6.98 20.41
CA PRO A 70 -28.13 6.23 21.20
C PRO A 70 -28.79 5.00 21.83
N LYS A 71 -28.09 3.85 21.74
CA LYS A 71 -28.56 2.58 22.31
C LYS A 71 -28.07 2.36 23.74
N SER A 72 -27.01 3.07 24.16
CA SER A 72 -26.38 2.91 25.46
C SER A 72 -25.77 4.22 25.95
N ILE A 73 -26.01 4.56 27.22
CA ILE A 73 -25.37 5.70 27.88
C ILE A 73 -23.85 5.54 28.00
N ALA A 74 -23.37 4.29 28.09
CA ALA A 74 -21.95 3.99 28.17
C ALA A 74 -21.19 4.41 26.90
N GLU A 75 -21.84 4.33 25.73
CA GLU A 75 -21.26 4.81 24.47
C GLU A 75 -21.05 6.34 24.50
N CYS A 76 -21.98 7.08 25.11
CA CYS A 76 -21.93 8.54 25.21
C CYS A 76 -20.88 8.99 26.22
N ILE A 77 -20.74 8.29 27.34
CA ILE A 77 -19.65 8.50 28.32
C ILE A 77 -18.29 8.19 27.69
N THR A 78 -18.20 7.13 26.88
CA THR A 78 -16.96 6.79 26.15
C THR A 78 -16.59 7.87 25.15
N LEU A 79 -17.56 8.45 24.42
CA LEU A 79 -17.30 9.58 23.54
C LEU A 79 -16.77 10.79 24.30
N GLN A 80 -17.34 11.08 25.47
CA GLN A 80 -16.87 12.16 26.34
C GLN A 80 -15.43 11.95 26.82
N SER A 81 -15.07 10.74 27.23
CA SER A 81 -13.69 10.47 27.66
C SER A 81 -12.68 10.60 26.51
N LYS A 82 -13.05 10.17 25.30
CA LYS A 82 -12.20 10.32 24.10
C LYS A 82 -12.01 11.79 23.70
N LEU A 83 -13.03 12.64 23.83
CA LEU A 83 -12.88 14.08 23.60
C LEU A 83 -11.91 14.72 24.60
N LYS A 84 -12.00 14.34 25.88
CA LYS A 84 -11.06 14.80 26.92
C LYS A 84 -9.63 14.41 26.58
N SER A 85 -9.41 13.18 26.11
CA SER A 85 -8.08 12.74 25.63
C SER A 85 -7.59 13.57 24.46
N ALA A 86 -8.45 13.87 23.48
CA ALA A 86 -8.09 14.74 22.35
C ALA A 86 -7.67 16.14 22.82
N LYS A 87 -8.41 16.74 23.76
CA LYS A 87 -8.08 18.03 24.36
C LYS A 87 -6.69 18.02 25.01
N VAL A 88 -6.36 16.96 25.74
CA VAL A 88 -5.04 16.77 26.34
C VAL A 88 -3.95 16.66 25.27
N ALA A 89 -4.19 15.93 24.18
CA ALA A 89 -3.25 15.82 23.07
C ALA A 89 -2.95 17.19 22.42
N LEU A 90 -3.99 17.98 22.13
CA LEU A 90 -3.81 19.32 21.58
C LEU A 90 -3.13 20.29 22.56
N TYR A 91 -3.46 20.20 23.85
CA TYR A 91 -2.77 20.98 24.87
C TYR A 91 -1.27 20.67 24.89
N PHE A 92 -0.87 19.40 24.78
CA PHE A 92 0.55 19.04 24.73
C PHE A 92 1.27 19.59 23.49
N LEU A 93 0.59 19.64 22.34
CA LEU A 93 1.17 20.16 21.11
C LEU A 93 1.28 21.69 21.13
N LEU A 94 0.30 22.39 21.72
CA LEU A 94 0.22 23.86 21.69
C LEU A 94 0.92 24.56 22.86
N MET A 95 0.93 23.97 24.06
CA MET A 95 1.35 24.65 25.30
C MET A 95 2.65 24.12 25.93
N MET A 96 2.99 22.84 25.71
CA MET A 96 4.04 22.15 26.48
C MET A 96 5.29 21.83 25.64
N LYS A 97 5.85 22.86 24.98
CA LYS A 97 7.15 22.83 24.29
C LYS A 97 7.55 21.47 23.69
N GLN A 98 6.70 20.93 22.80
CA GLN A 98 7.08 20.04 21.70
C GLN A 98 7.66 18.63 22.01
N GLU A 99 7.96 18.27 23.27
CA GLU A 99 8.63 16.99 23.59
C GLU A 99 7.71 15.76 23.61
N LYS A 100 6.39 15.95 23.71
CA LYS A 100 5.41 14.86 23.88
C LYS A 100 4.60 14.52 22.63
N ILE A 101 5.16 14.75 21.44
CA ILE A 101 4.49 14.45 20.16
C ILE A 101 4.07 12.98 20.03
N VAL A 102 4.86 12.06 20.58
CA VAL A 102 4.56 10.61 20.55
C VAL A 102 3.28 10.30 21.34
N LEU A 103 3.08 10.97 22.48
CA LEU A 103 1.87 10.78 23.30
C LEU A 103 0.64 11.31 22.57
N ALA A 104 0.72 12.49 21.94
CA ALA A 104 -0.36 13.06 21.14
C ALA A 104 -0.71 12.15 19.95
N LYS A 105 0.30 11.62 19.25
CA LYS A 105 0.14 10.62 18.18
C LYS A 105 -0.60 9.39 18.69
N ASN A 106 -0.20 8.83 19.82
CA ASN A 106 -0.83 7.63 20.37
C ASN A 106 -2.31 7.87 20.71
N ILE A 107 -2.63 9.03 21.30
CA ILE A 107 -4.02 9.43 21.58
C ILE A 107 -4.84 9.54 20.29
N ARG A 108 -4.31 10.17 19.24
CA ARG A 108 -5.01 10.25 17.95
C ARG A 108 -5.28 8.87 17.37
N HIS A 109 -4.29 7.97 17.36
CA HIS A 109 -4.49 6.63 16.82
C HIS A 109 -5.58 5.85 17.56
N ASP A 110 -5.64 5.95 18.89
CA ASP A 110 -6.69 5.33 19.71
C ASP A 110 -8.10 5.88 19.36
N ILE A 111 -8.22 7.18 19.14
CA ILE A 111 -9.49 7.80 18.73
C ILE A 111 -9.86 7.45 17.27
N GLU A 112 -8.91 7.50 16.33
CA GLU A 112 -9.13 7.06 14.94
C GLU A 112 -9.60 5.62 14.89
N TYR A 113 -8.95 4.75 15.67
CA TYR A 113 -9.32 3.35 15.78
C TYR A 113 -10.76 3.21 16.25
N PHE A 114 -11.14 3.91 17.33
CA PHE A 114 -12.51 3.90 17.86
C PHE A 114 -13.54 4.35 16.81
N ILE A 115 -13.33 5.49 16.14
CA ILE A 115 -14.25 6.03 15.12
C ILE A 115 -14.42 5.02 13.97
N ASN A 116 -13.31 4.51 13.45
CA ASN A 116 -13.32 3.62 12.30
C ASN A 116 -13.81 2.20 12.64
N SER A 117 -13.60 1.71 13.87
CA SER A 117 -14.02 0.36 14.30
C SER A 117 -15.54 0.13 14.25
N LYS A 118 -16.31 1.22 14.28
CA LYS A 118 -17.78 1.19 14.29
C LYS A 118 -18.39 0.96 12.91
N THR A 119 -17.60 0.99 11.84
CA THR A 119 -18.01 0.67 10.47
C THR A 119 -17.19 -0.50 9.94
N PHE A 120 -17.80 -1.49 9.29
CA PHE A 120 -17.09 -2.66 8.74
C PHE A 120 -15.93 -2.27 7.80
N LEU A 121 -16.14 -1.33 6.88
CA LEU A 121 -15.06 -0.78 6.04
C LEU A 121 -13.97 -0.07 6.85
N GLY A 122 -14.32 0.58 7.95
CA GLY A 122 -13.35 1.25 8.83
C GLY A 122 -12.54 0.26 9.66
N LEU A 123 -13.15 -0.86 10.08
CA LEU A 123 -12.47 -1.97 10.74
C LEU A 123 -11.45 -2.63 9.81
N ILE A 124 -11.83 -2.87 8.56
CA ILE A 124 -10.90 -3.35 7.52
C ILE A 124 -9.77 -2.34 7.30
N LYS A 125 -10.08 -1.06 7.10
CA LYS A 125 -9.08 0.00 6.88
C LYS A 125 -8.09 0.11 8.04
N ASN A 126 -8.57 0.03 9.28
CA ASN A 126 -7.73 0.03 10.47
C ASN A 126 -6.85 -1.21 10.55
N PHE A 127 -7.42 -2.38 10.34
CA PHE A 127 -6.70 -3.65 10.34
C PHE A 127 -5.57 -3.65 9.31
N PHE A 128 -5.81 -3.19 8.08
CA PHE A 128 -4.78 -3.07 7.05
C PHE A 128 -3.72 -2.01 7.41
N LYS A 129 -4.12 -0.83 7.91
CA LYS A 129 -3.17 0.22 8.34
C LYS A 129 -2.26 -0.29 9.47
N GLN A 130 -2.82 -1.04 10.41
CA GLN A 130 -2.08 -1.68 11.50
C GLN A 130 -1.17 -2.80 10.99
N ALA A 131 -1.67 -3.68 10.12
CA ALA A 131 -0.90 -4.78 9.56
C ALA A 131 0.29 -4.31 8.70
N VAL A 132 0.13 -3.23 7.92
CA VAL A 132 1.23 -2.67 7.12
C VAL A 132 2.31 -2.03 8.00
N ARG A 133 1.93 -1.42 9.13
CA ARG A 133 2.85 -0.63 9.96
C ARG A 133 3.52 -1.42 11.07
N GLU A 134 2.77 -2.25 11.78
CA GLU A 134 3.20 -2.87 13.04
C GLU A 134 3.62 -4.32 12.89
N TRP A 135 3.17 -5.01 11.85
CA TRP A 135 3.42 -6.44 11.69
C TRP A 135 4.78 -6.71 11.05
N SER A 136 5.36 -7.85 11.42
CA SER A 136 6.60 -8.35 10.83
C SER A 136 6.40 -8.72 9.36
N ALA A 137 7.45 -8.64 8.55
CA ALA A 137 7.37 -9.01 7.13
C ALA A 137 6.83 -10.46 6.90
N PRO A 138 7.20 -11.48 7.72
CA PRO A 138 6.56 -12.80 7.68
C PRO A 138 5.04 -12.77 7.86
N THR A 139 4.53 -12.00 8.82
CA THR A 139 3.09 -11.94 9.11
C THR A 139 2.33 -11.16 8.03
N LYS A 140 2.96 -10.16 7.40
CA LYS A 140 2.44 -9.49 6.21
C LYS A 140 2.27 -10.45 5.01
N ILE A 141 3.23 -11.34 4.79
CA ILE A 141 3.16 -12.36 3.73
C ILE A 141 2.01 -13.34 4.00
N LEU A 142 1.89 -13.82 5.25
CA LEU A 142 0.79 -14.69 5.66
C LEU A 142 -0.57 -13.99 5.51
N LEU A 143 -0.64 -12.69 5.79
CA LEU A 143 -1.84 -11.90 5.56
C LEU A 143 -2.20 -11.84 4.07
N GLY A 144 -1.22 -11.53 3.19
CA GLY A 144 -1.42 -11.54 1.75
C GLY A 144 -1.93 -12.89 1.24
N LEU A 145 -1.35 -13.98 1.76
CA LEU A 145 -1.78 -15.35 1.48
C LEU A 145 -3.22 -15.62 1.94
N ALA A 146 -3.58 -15.18 3.15
CA ALA A 146 -4.92 -15.36 3.70
C ALA A 146 -5.99 -14.54 2.94
N ILE A 147 -5.65 -13.33 2.48
CA ILE A 147 -6.55 -12.50 1.65
C ILE A 147 -6.82 -13.17 0.29
N ALA A 148 -5.84 -13.90 -0.23
CA ALA A 148 -5.97 -14.55 -1.53
C ALA A 148 -6.67 -15.92 -1.47
N MET A 149 -6.77 -16.55 -0.28
CA MET A 149 -7.48 -17.83 -0.06
C MET A 149 -8.90 -17.90 -0.65
N PRO A 150 -9.77 -16.88 -0.49
CA PRO A 150 -11.09 -16.87 -1.12
C PRO A 150 -11.01 -16.91 -2.65
N ILE A 151 -10.03 -16.22 -3.25
CA ILE A 151 -9.85 -16.22 -4.71
C ILE A 151 -9.43 -17.62 -5.18
N TYR A 152 -8.51 -18.27 -4.47
CA TYR A 152 -8.11 -19.65 -4.75
C TYR A 152 -9.25 -20.65 -4.59
N SER A 153 -10.08 -20.46 -3.57
CA SER A 153 -11.26 -21.30 -3.29
C SER A 153 -12.46 -21.00 -4.20
N ILE A 154 -12.54 -19.85 -4.86
CA ILE A 154 -13.65 -19.52 -5.76
C ILE A 154 -13.30 -19.87 -7.21
N VAL A 155 -12.08 -19.55 -7.66
CA VAL A 155 -11.62 -19.81 -9.04
C VAL A 155 -11.53 -21.30 -9.32
N ILE A 156 -11.24 -22.10 -8.30
CA ILE A 156 -11.14 -23.55 -8.44
C ILE A 156 -12.56 -24.14 -8.24
N PRO A 157 -13.11 -24.44 -7.05
CA PRO A 157 -14.41 -25.13 -6.97
C PRO A 157 -15.66 -24.36 -7.41
N GLY A 158 -15.64 -23.02 -7.55
CA GLY A 158 -16.83 -22.24 -7.91
C GLY A 158 -17.37 -22.54 -9.31
N VAL A 159 -16.48 -22.78 -10.27
CA VAL A 159 -16.85 -23.22 -11.62
C VAL A 159 -17.45 -24.63 -11.59
N PHE A 160 -16.94 -25.51 -10.72
CA PHE A 160 -17.46 -26.86 -10.54
C PHE A 160 -18.87 -26.86 -9.94
N VAL A 161 -19.11 -26.05 -8.89
CA VAL A 161 -20.45 -25.94 -8.28
C VAL A 161 -21.46 -25.35 -9.25
N ILE A 162 -21.11 -24.28 -9.98
CA ILE A 162 -22.01 -23.67 -10.98
C ILE A 162 -22.30 -24.68 -12.10
N THR A 163 -21.29 -25.42 -12.57
CA THR A 163 -21.47 -26.39 -13.66
C THR A 163 -22.26 -27.62 -13.22
N VAL A 164 -22.02 -28.15 -12.02
CA VAL A 164 -22.83 -29.25 -11.43
C VAL A 164 -24.27 -28.80 -11.23
N LEU A 165 -24.49 -27.58 -10.73
CA LEU A 165 -25.82 -27.03 -10.56
C LEU A 165 -26.54 -26.88 -11.90
N VAL A 166 -25.89 -26.29 -12.91
CA VAL A 166 -26.47 -26.14 -14.26
C VAL A 166 -26.78 -27.51 -14.88
N THR A 167 -25.88 -28.48 -14.77
CA THR A 167 -26.07 -29.80 -15.38
C THR A 167 -27.16 -30.62 -14.70
N THR A 168 -27.24 -30.61 -13.37
CA THR A 168 -28.34 -31.27 -12.62
C THR A 168 -29.70 -30.66 -12.97
N LEU A 169 -29.78 -29.34 -13.10
CA LEU A 169 -31.01 -28.65 -13.53
C LEU A 169 -31.40 -29.07 -14.96
N THR A 170 -30.46 -29.10 -15.91
CA THR A 170 -30.76 -29.51 -17.30
C THR A 170 -31.16 -30.99 -17.43
N GLN A 171 -30.63 -31.88 -16.59
CA GLN A 171 -31.02 -33.29 -16.59
C GLN A 171 -32.43 -33.49 -16.02
N ILE A 172 -32.83 -32.69 -15.04
CA ILE A 172 -34.18 -32.72 -14.48
C ILE A 172 -35.19 -32.23 -15.52
N ASP A 173 -34.89 -31.19 -16.29
CA ASP A 173 -35.77 -30.70 -17.37
C ASP A 173 -35.93 -31.76 -18.49
N LEU A 174 -34.83 -32.39 -18.91
CA LEU A 174 -34.86 -33.48 -19.91
C LEU A 174 -35.63 -34.72 -19.43
N LEU A 175 -35.49 -35.08 -18.15
CA LEU A 175 -36.27 -36.17 -17.55
C LEU A 175 -37.76 -35.80 -17.41
N THR A 176 -38.07 -34.54 -17.10
CA THR A 176 -39.44 -34.04 -16.99
C THR A 176 -40.15 -34.04 -18.35
N GLU A 177 -39.43 -33.67 -19.41
CA GLU A 177 -39.94 -33.72 -20.78
C GLU A 177 -40.06 -35.16 -21.32
N ALA A 178 -39.14 -36.06 -20.96
CA ALA A 178 -39.23 -37.48 -21.26
C ALA A 178 -40.41 -38.17 -20.54
N LEU A 179 -40.65 -37.82 -19.28
CA LEU A 179 -41.78 -38.33 -18.49
C LEU A 179 -43.12 -37.84 -19.06
N ASN A 180 -43.22 -36.57 -19.46
CA ASN A 180 -44.43 -36.02 -20.11
C ASN A 180 -44.75 -36.68 -21.46
N ASN A 181 -43.73 -37.10 -22.21
CA ASN A 181 -43.90 -37.78 -23.50
C ASN A 181 -44.14 -39.31 -23.38
N SER A 182 -44.00 -39.89 -22.19
CA SER A 182 -44.05 -41.35 -21.96
C SER A 182 -45.42 -41.94 -21.65
N ASN A 183 -46.52 -41.18 -21.82
CA ASN A 183 -47.89 -41.71 -21.69
C ASN A 183 -48.29 -42.71 -22.81
N ALA A 184 -47.33 -43.26 -23.56
CA ALA A 184 -47.54 -44.38 -24.48
C ALA A 184 -46.72 -45.60 -24.02
N VAL A 185 -47.41 -46.58 -23.44
CA VAL A 185 -46.89 -47.90 -23.03
C VAL A 185 -46.42 -48.69 -24.27
N PRO A 186 -45.29 -49.41 -24.19
CA PRO A 186 -45.39 -50.86 -24.36
C PRO A 186 -44.57 -51.68 -23.34
N LYS A 187 -45.16 -52.82 -22.97
CA LYS A 187 -44.53 -53.98 -22.34
C LYS A 187 -43.37 -54.52 -23.17
N SER A 188 -42.25 -54.90 -22.54
CA SER A 188 -41.66 -56.25 -22.63
C SER A 188 -40.32 -56.31 -21.89
N SER A 189 -40.18 -57.34 -21.06
CA SER A 189 -38.95 -57.81 -20.44
C SER A 189 -37.95 -58.37 -21.46
N ASN A 190 -36.68 -58.46 -21.03
CA ASN A 190 -35.52 -59.19 -21.59
C ASN A 190 -34.53 -58.32 -22.36
N ILE A 191 -33.43 -57.90 -21.71
CA ILE A 191 -32.06 -57.93 -22.25
C ILE A 191 -31.08 -58.14 -21.07
N LEU A 192 -30.69 -59.39 -20.84
CA LEU A 192 -29.30 -59.68 -20.45
C LEU A 192 -28.47 -59.66 -21.74
N ASP A 193 -27.21 -59.29 -21.61
CA ASP A 193 -26.17 -59.26 -22.64
C ASP A 193 -26.25 -58.10 -23.63
N GLU A 194 -25.52 -57.02 -23.32
CA GLU A 194 -24.31 -56.67 -24.07
C GLU A 194 -23.55 -55.59 -23.30
N LYS A 195 -22.24 -55.76 -23.08
CA LYS A 195 -21.34 -54.68 -22.63
C LYS A 195 -21.32 -53.59 -23.69
N ALA A 196 -22.34 -52.74 -23.73
CA ALA A 196 -22.29 -51.49 -24.46
C ALA A 196 -21.22 -50.63 -23.77
N LYS A 197 -20.02 -50.54 -24.38
CA LYS A 197 -19.10 -49.43 -24.15
C LYS A 197 -19.84 -48.15 -24.54
N VAL A 198 -20.62 -47.62 -23.60
CA VAL A 198 -21.29 -46.33 -23.75
C VAL A 198 -20.19 -45.30 -23.91
N LYS A 199 -20.07 -44.75 -25.11
CA LYS A 199 -19.16 -43.65 -25.41
C LYS A 199 -19.51 -42.51 -24.42
N PRO A 200 -18.56 -42.00 -23.62
CA PRO A 200 -18.87 -41.03 -22.58
C PRO A 200 -19.61 -39.84 -23.20
N SER A 201 -20.70 -39.42 -22.56
CA SER A 201 -21.47 -38.27 -23.02
C SER A 201 -20.56 -37.04 -23.13
N GLN A 202 -20.84 -36.11 -24.06
CA GLN A 202 -20.02 -34.90 -24.24
C GLN A 202 -19.84 -34.13 -22.92
N ILE A 203 -20.84 -34.20 -22.05
CA ILE A 203 -20.85 -33.64 -20.70
C ILE A 203 -19.80 -34.32 -19.82
N GLN A 204 -19.70 -35.65 -19.82
CA GLN A 204 -18.72 -36.39 -19.03
C GLN A 204 -17.27 -36.11 -19.46
N LEU A 205 -17.03 -36.00 -20.77
CA LEU A 205 -15.73 -35.61 -21.33
C LEU A 205 -15.34 -34.17 -20.95
N PHE A 206 -16.31 -33.25 -20.91
CA PHE A 206 -16.09 -31.89 -20.45
C PHE A 206 -15.71 -31.86 -18.96
N PHE A 207 -16.37 -32.66 -18.13
CA PHE A 207 -16.07 -32.79 -16.70
C PHE A 207 -14.69 -33.38 -16.41
N GLU A 208 -14.26 -34.41 -17.13
CA GLU A 208 -12.92 -34.99 -16.94
C GLU A 208 -11.83 -33.95 -17.27
N ARG A 209 -11.99 -33.19 -18.35
CA ARG A 209 -11.04 -32.14 -18.75
C ARG A 209 -11.03 -30.97 -17.78
N SER A 210 -12.18 -30.49 -17.34
CA SER A 210 -12.25 -29.38 -16.38
C SER A 210 -11.66 -29.77 -15.02
N THR A 211 -11.89 -31.01 -14.58
CA THR A 211 -11.31 -31.53 -13.32
C THR A 211 -9.78 -31.57 -13.40
N LEU A 212 -9.20 -31.96 -14.53
CA LEU A 212 -7.74 -31.98 -14.69
C LEU A 212 -7.13 -30.57 -14.71
N VAL A 213 -7.78 -29.59 -15.36
CA VAL A 213 -7.36 -28.17 -15.31
C VAL A 213 -7.37 -27.67 -13.87
N MET A 214 -8.39 -28.05 -13.11
CA MET A 214 -8.57 -27.68 -11.70
C MET A 214 -7.49 -28.29 -10.81
N VAL A 215 -7.19 -29.57 -11.00
CA VAL A 215 -6.11 -30.27 -10.31
C VAL A 215 -4.77 -29.61 -10.60
N ALA A 216 -4.50 -29.25 -11.85
CA ALA A 216 -3.27 -28.55 -12.22
C ALA A 216 -3.19 -27.14 -11.61
N GLY A 217 -4.28 -26.37 -11.65
CA GLY A 217 -4.35 -25.04 -11.02
C GLY A 217 -4.17 -25.10 -9.51
N PHE A 218 -4.82 -26.06 -8.83
CA PHE A 218 -4.67 -26.26 -7.39
C PHE A 218 -3.25 -26.67 -7.02
N ALA A 219 -2.68 -27.63 -7.75
CA ALA A 219 -1.32 -28.09 -7.52
C ALA A 219 -0.28 -26.97 -7.72
N GLY A 220 -0.42 -26.16 -8.77
CA GLY A 220 0.44 -25.00 -9.00
C GLY A 220 0.32 -23.93 -7.92
N THR A 221 -0.90 -23.66 -7.44
CA THR A 221 -1.14 -22.77 -6.30
C THR A 221 -0.45 -23.31 -5.06
N PHE A 222 -0.66 -24.61 -4.75
CA PHE A 222 -0.09 -25.27 -3.58
C PHE A 222 1.45 -25.27 -3.62
N GLY A 223 2.05 -25.58 -4.76
CA GLY A 223 3.50 -25.50 -4.97
C GLY A 223 4.06 -24.12 -4.66
N SER A 224 3.40 -23.06 -5.14
CA SER A 224 3.80 -21.68 -4.86
C SER A 224 3.66 -21.31 -3.38
N ILE A 225 2.57 -21.72 -2.70
CA ILE A 225 2.39 -21.50 -1.26
C ILE A 225 3.52 -22.14 -0.45
N ILE A 226 3.81 -23.43 -0.70
CA ILE A 226 4.91 -24.13 -0.02
C ILE A 226 6.24 -23.40 -0.29
N SER A 227 6.47 -22.94 -1.52
CA SER A 227 7.66 -22.18 -1.91
C SER A 227 7.83 -20.85 -1.16
N ILE A 228 6.73 -20.20 -0.78
CA ILE A 228 6.73 -18.99 0.07
C ILE A 228 7.01 -19.37 1.53
N LEU A 229 6.34 -20.39 2.07
CA LEU A 229 6.47 -20.79 3.47
C LEU A 229 7.90 -21.19 3.83
N ILE A 230 8.60 -21.92 2.95
CA ILE A 230 10.01 -22.29 3.17
C ILE A 230 10.95 -21.08 3.13
N ARG A 231 10.55 -19.96 2.49
CA ARG A 231 11.34 -18.73 2.35
C ARG A 231 10.94 -17.66 3.36
N LEU A 232 9.98 -17.93 4.24
CA LEU A 232 9.42 -16.94 5.15
C LEU A 232 10.48 -16.27 6.04
N LYS A 233 11.55 -17.01 6.40
CA LYS A 233 12.68 -16.49 7.17
C LYS A 233 13.55 -15.48 6.40
N LYS A 234 13.66 -15.60 5.07
CA LYS A 234 14.45 -14.68 4.22
C LYS A 234 13.84 -13.27 4.17
N TYR A 235 12.53 -13.15 4.44
CA TYR A 235 11.84 -11.87 4.48
C TYR A 235 11.97 -11.15 5.83
N GLN A 236 12.77 -11.64 6.78
CA GLN A 236 12.95 -11.00 8.08
C GLN A 236 13.83 -9.73 8.03
N ASP A 237 14.39 -9.39 6.87
CA ASP A 237 15.26 -8.23 6.71
C ASP A 237 14.57 -6.90 7.06
N THR A 238 15.35 -6.01 7.68
CA THR A 238 14.89 -4.75 8.26
C THR A 238 14.35 -3.75 7.23
N ASP A 239 14.63 -3.97 5.95
CA ASP A 239 14.23 -3.11 4.81
C ASP A 239 12.73 -3.18 4.48
N TYR A 240 11.99 -4.12 5.09
CA TYR A 240 10.55 -4.29 4.84
C TYR A 240 9.64 -3.64 5.90
N LYS A 241 10.20 -2.89 6.86
CA LYS A 241 9.42 -2.09 7.81
C LYS A 241 8.67 -0.98 7.07
N GLY A 242 7.34 -0.98 7.17
CA GLY A 242 6.46 0.00 6.50
C GLY A 242 6.10 -0.28 5.04
N SER A 243 6.73 -1.23 4.35
CA SER A 243 6.38 -1.58 2.97
C SER A 243 5.17 -2.53 2.87
N VAL A 244 4.35 -2.34 1.84
CA VAL A 244 3.24 -3.23 1.44
C VAL A 244 3.70 -4.40 0.57
N ALA A 245 4.94 -4.35 0.05
CA ALA A 245 5.48 -5.36 -0.85
C ALA A 245 5.37 -6.79 -0.31
N PRO A 246 5.62 -7.10 0.99
CA PRO A 246 5.46 -8.45 1.50
C PRO A 246 4.02 -8.98 1.43
N ILE A 247 3.02 -8.10 1.59
CA ILE A 247 1.59 -8.47 1.44
C ILE A 247 1.31 -8.82 -0.02
N LEU A 248 1.77 -7.99 -0.96
CA LEU A 248 1.60 -8.23 -2.40
C LEU A 248 2.30 -9.52 -2.85
N VAL A 249 3.47 -9.82 -2.29
CA VAL A 249 4.17 -11.08 -2.55
C VAL A 249 3.34 -12.28 -2.09
N GLY A 250 2.79 -12.26 -0.88
CA GLY A 250 1.91 -13.32 -0.38
C GLY A 250 0.62 -13.49 -1.19
N PHE A 251 0.09 -12.39 -1.74
CA PHE A 251 -1.11 -12.37 -2.57
C PHE A 251 -0.85 -12.84 -4.01
N ALA A 252 0.17 -12.30 -4.68
CA ALA A 252 0.38 -12.49 -6.12
C ALA A 252 1.05 -13.82 -6.46
N LYS A 253 1.99 -14.29 -5.62
CA LYS A 253 2.78 -15.48 -5.94
C LYS A 253 1.96 -16.75 -6.12
N PRO A 254 0.94 -17.05 -5.29
CA PRO A 254 0.15 -18.26 -5.52
C PRO A 254 -0.74 -18.16 -6.77
N LEU A 255 -1.23 -16.97 -7.15
CA LEU A 255 -1.91 -16.74 -8.44
C LEU A 255 -1.01 -17.04 -9.63
N ILE A 256 0.25 -16.61 -9.56
CA ILE A 256 1.26 -16.92 -10.57
C ILE A 256 1.46 -18.45 -10.66
N GLY A 257 1.53 -19.13 -9.50
CA GLY A 257 1.59 -20.60 -9.43
C GLY A 257 0.39 -21.29 -10.09
N THR A 258 -0.84 -20.79 -9.87
CA THR A 258 -2.05 -21.26 -10.54
C THR A 258 -1.93 -21.15 -12.06
N ALA A 259 -1.53 -19.97 -12.56
CA ALA A 259 -1.42 -19.69 -13.98
C ALA A 259 -0.40 -20.62 -14.66
N PHE A 260 0.77 -20.81 -14.04
CA PHE A 260 1.78 -21.72 -14.57
C PHE A 260 1.34 -23.19 -14.53
N GLY A 261 0.62 -23.62 -13.49
CA GLY A 261 0.06 -24.97 -13.43
C GLY A 261 -0.91 -25.25 -14.59
N ILE A 262 -1.84 -24.32 -14.85
CA ILE A 262 -2.79 -24.39 -15.97
C ILE A 262 -2.06 -24.34 -17.32
N LEU A 263 -1.06 -23.47 -17.46
CA LEU A 263 -0.26 -23.35 -18.68
C LEU A 263 0.43 -24.67 -19.02
N VAL A 264 1.10 -25.31 -18.05
CA VAL A 264 1.80 -26.58 -18.26
C VAL A 264 0.84 -27.70 -18.62
N PHE A 265 -0.31 -27.78 -17.94
CA PHE A 265 -1.38 -28.70 -18.34
C PHE A 265 -1.79 -28.49 -19.82
N THR A 266 -1.96 -27.23 -20.24
CA THR A 266 -2.41 -26.88 -21.60
C THR A 266 -1.35 -27.21 -22.65
N ILE A 267 -0.07 -26.92 -22.39
CA ILE A 267 1.05 -27.23 -23.29
C ILE A 267 1.18 -28.74 -23.51
N ILE A 268 1.07 -29.53 -22.44
CA ILE A 268 1.18 -30.99 -22.52
C ILE A 268 0.00 -31.58 -23.32
N ASN A 269 -1.23 -31.14 -23.05
CA ASN A 269 -2.41 -31.68 -23.73
C ASN A 269 -2.62 -31.15 -25.16
N SER A 270 -1.99 -30.03 -25.52
CA SER A 270 -2.04 -29.48 -26.89
C SER A 270 -1.06 -30.15 -27.86
N ASN A 271 -0.27 -31.13 -27.39
CA ASN A 271 0.78 -31.81 -28.16
C ASN A 271 1.88 -30.88 -28.72
N ILE A 272 1.99 -29.63 -28.23
CA ILE A 272 3.06 -28.70 -28.61
C ILE A 272 4.44 -29.30 -28.30
N ILE A 273 4.53 -30.02 -27.17
CA ILE A 273 5.73 -30.76 -26.77
C ILE A 273 5.40 -32.25 -26.83
N SER A 274 5.68 -32.89 -27.97
CA SER A 274 5.37 -34.31 -28.18
C SER A 274 6.29 -35.26 -27.39
N THR A 275 7.33 -34.73 -26.75
CA THR A 275 8.32 -35.50 -25.98
C THR A 275 7.76 -36.04 -24.66
N ILE A 276 6.78 -35.36 -24.07
CA ILE A 276 6.22 -35.75 -22.76
C ILE A 276 5.04 -36.71 -22.99
N GLN A 277 5.27 -37.99 -22.72
CA GLN A 277 4.21 -39.00 -22.83
C GLN A 277 3.34 -38.96 -21.57
N VAL A 278 2.10 -38.48 -21.71
CA VAL A 278 1.10 -38.59 -20.65
C VAL A 278 0.77 -40.07 -20.43
N PRO A 279 0.82 -40.58 -19.18
CA PRO A 279 0.46 -41.96 -18.88
C PRO A 279 -0.94 -42.28 -19.44
N LYS A 280 -1.02 -43.28 -20.31
CA LYS A 280 -2.30 -43.75 -20.86
C LYS A 280 -2.97 -44.59 -19.78
N SER A 281 -4.18 -44.19 -19.37
CA SER A 281 -5.05 -45.04 -18.55
C SER A 281 -5.29 -46.32 -19.34
N SER A 282 -4.74 -47.44 -18.88
CA SER A 282 -5.10 -48.78 -19.35
C SER A 282 -6.63 -48.89 -19.30
N GLN A 283 -7.24 -49.63 -20.22
CA GLN A 283 -8.70 -49.75 -20.35
C GLN A 283 -9.41 -50.47 -19.18
N GLU A 284 -8.78 -50.51 -18.01
CA GLU A 284 -9.36 -51.02 -16.77
C GLU A 284 -9.78 -49.85 -15.87
N PRO A 285 -11.00 -49.88 -15.31
CA PRO A 285 -11.59 -48.76 -14.56
C PRO A 285 -10.91 -48.43 -13.22
N GLU A 286 -9.79 -49.07 -12.87
CA GLU A 286 -9.07 -48.85 -11.60
C GLU A 286 -7.90 -47.84 -11.66
N ASN A 287 -7.48 -47.34 -12.84
CA ASN A 287 -6.24 -46.55 -12.97
C ASN A 287 -6.40 -45.12 -13.53
N THR A 288 -7.57 -44.51 -13.38
CA THR A 288 -7.80 -43.09 -13.71
C THR A 288 -6.94 -42.12 -12.88
N ASP A 289 -6.48 -42.55 -11.70
CA ASP A 289 -5.74 -41.72 -10.74
C ASP A 289 -4.34 -41.33 -11.22
N ILE A 290 -3.71 -42.16 -12.05
CA ILE A 290 -2.33 -41.92 -12.54
C ILE A 290 -2.23 -40.60 -13.30
N LYS A 291 -3.25 -40.25 -14.10
CA LYS A 291 -3.28 -38.97 -14.82
C LYS A 291 -3.36 -37.79 -13.87
N TYR A 292 -4.19 -37.89 -12.83
CA TYR A 292 -4.33 -36.84 -11.82
C TYR A 292 -3.02 -36.64 -11.06
N TYR A 293 -2.37 -37.72 -10.61
CA TYR A 293 -1.08 -37.64 -9.94
C TYR A 293 0.02 -37.07 -10.85
N PHE A 294 0.01 -37.41 -12.13
CA PHE A 294 0.96 -36.88 -13.11
C PHE A 294 0.82 -35.35 -13.24
N PHE A 295 -0.39 -34.85 -13.53
CA PHE A 295 -0.63 -33.41 -13.69
C PHE A 295 -0.46 -32.65 -12.37
N PHE A 296 -0.88 -33.23 -11.25
CA PHE A 296 -0.65 -32.66 -9.94
C PHE A 296 0.85 -32.49 -9.67
N SER A 297 1.66 -33.53 -9.90
CA SER A 297 3.09 -33.50 -9.59
C SER A 297 3.83 -32.47 -10.44
N ILE A 298 3.60 -32.44 -11.76
CA ILE A 298 4.31 -31.50 -12.64
C ILE A 298 3.85 -30.06 -12.41
N ALA A 299 2.56 -29.82 -12.23
CA ALA A 299 2.04 -28.48 -11.94
C ALA A 299 2.50 -27.97 -10.56
N PHE A 300 2.58 -28.86 -9.56
CA PHE A 300 3.17 -28.54 -8.26
C PHE A 300 4.62 -28.12 -8.38
N VAL A 301 5.44 -28.91 -9.08
CA VAL A 301 6.87 -28.60 -9.30
C VAL A 301 7.04 -27.26 -10.00
N VAL A 302 6.22 -26.98 -11.01
CA VAL A 302 6.24 -25.72 -11.76
C VAL A 302 5.80 -24.55 -10.87
N GLY A 303 4.72 -24.69 -10.10
CA GLY A 303 4.30 -23.69 -9.14
C GLY A 303 5.33 -23.43 -8.04
N PHE A 304 6.11 -24.47 -7.69
CA PHE A 304 7.23 -24.40 -6.76
C PHE A 304 8.51 -23.79 -7.39
N SER A 305 8.60 -23.78 -8.73
CA SER A 305 9.86 -23.66 -9.49
C SER A 305 10.59 -22.33 -9.44
N GLU A 306 9.99 -21.26 -8.91
CA GLU A 306 10.70 -19.99 -8.63
C GLU A 306 11.96 -20.22 -7.77
N ARG A 307 12.02 -21.31 -7.00
CA ARG A 307 13.23 -21.74 -6.27
C ARG A 307 13.92 -22.97 -6.85
N LEU A 308 13.21 -23.81 -7.61
CA LEU A 308 13.84 -24.96 -8.25
C LEU A 308 14.91 -24.49 -9.24
N ALA A 309 14.69 -23.36 -9.93
CA ALA A 309 15.70 -22.72 -10.76
C ALA A 309 16.93 -22.30 -9.93
N ASP A 310 16.75 -21.53 -8.85
CA ASP A 310 17.85 -21.07 -8.00
C ASP A 310 18.61 -22.23 -7.31
N ASP A 311 17.89 -23.22 -6.76
CA ASP A 311 18.48 -24.36 -6.05
C ASP A 311 19.16 -25.35 -7.04
N ILE A 312 18.67 -25.48 -8.28
CA ILE A 312 19.35 -26.23 -9.36
C ILE A 312 20.58 -25.47 -9.85
N ILE A 313 20.51 -24.15 -10.01
CA ILE A 313 21.66 -23.32 -10.39
C ILE A 313 22.74 -23.41 -9.32
N GLN A 314 22.42 -23.26 -8.03
CA GLN A 314 23.39 -23.40 -6.94
C GLN A 314 24.00 -24.81 -6.85
N ARG A 315 23.21 -25.86 -7.09
CA ARG A 315 23.74 -27.23 -7.15
C ARG A 315 24.56 -27.49 -8.41
N ALA A 316 24.19 -26.90 -9.54
CA ALA A 316 24.94 -26.98 -10.79
C ALA A 316 26.26 -26.21 -10.68
N GLU A 317 26.29 -25.04 -10.02
CA GLU A 317 27.51 -24.31 -9.67
C GLU A 317 28.46 -25.19 -8.84
N GLY A 318 27.93 -25.94 -7.86
CA GLY A 318 28.70 -26.90 -7.06
C GLY A 318 29.18 -28.16 -7.80
N VAL A 319 28.64 -28.47 -8.99
CA VAL A 319 28.98 -29.67 -9.78
C VAL A 319 29.78 -29.33 -11.05
N VAL A 320 29.65 -28.12 -11.59
CA VAL A 320 30.18 -27.72 -12.91
C VAL A 320 31.40 -26.78 -12.81
N MET A 321 31.67 -26.15 -11.67
CA MET A 321 32.80 -25.21 -11.54
C MET A 321 33.95 -25.82 -10.70
N PRO A 322 35.17 -25.97 -11.24
CA PRO A 322 36.35 -26.28 -10.44
C PRO A 322 36.57 -25.20 -9.38
N SER A 323 36.95 -25.59 -8.16
CA SER A 323 37.16 -24.71 -6.99
C SER A 323 37.97 -23.44 -7.27
N GLU A 324 38.89 -23.47 -8.24
CA GLU A 324 39.73 -22.34 -8.62
C GLU A 324 38.94 -21.20 -9.29
N THR A 325 37.91 -21.53 -10.07
CA THR A 325 37.06 -20.53 -10.75
C THR A 325 36.13 -19.83 -9.75
N VAL A 326 35.66 -20.56 -8.73
CA VAL A 326 34.86 -20.01 -7.64
C VAL A 326 35.67 -19.01 -6.82
N SER A 327 36.94 -19.32 -6.51
CA SER A 327 37.83 -18.39 -5.81
C SER A 327 38.10 -17.12 -6.62
N LYS A 328 38.33 -17.22 -7.92
CA LYS A 328 38.54 -16.04 -8.80
C LYS A 328 37.28 -15.20 -8.96
N LEU A 329 36.09 -15.83 -8.99
CA LEU A 329 34.82 -15.11 -9.01
C LEU A 329 34.50 -14.44 -7.67
N GLN A 330 34.87 -15.06 -6.56
CA GLN A 330 34.72 -14.48 -5.23
C GLN A 330 35.66 -13.28 -5.03
N GLU A 331 36.91 -13.39 -5.47
CA GLU A 331 37.87 -12.27 -5.50
C GLU A 331 37.39 -11.12 -6.40
N ALA A 332 36.83 -11.44 -7.58
CA ALA A 332 36.22 -10.44 -8.44
C ALA A 332 34.99 -9.78 -7.80
N GLY A 333 34.18 -10.54 -7.04
CA GLY A 333 33.03 -10.03 -6.29
C GLY A 333 33.42 -9.10 -5.13
N GLU A 334 34.48 -9.44 -4.40
CA GLU A 334 35.03 -8.60 -3.33
C GLU A 334 35.62 -7.29 -3.87
N ASN A 335 36.35 -7.35 -4.99
CA ASN A 335 36.87 -6.17 -5.68
C ASN A 335 35.73 -5.27 -6.21
N PHE A 336 34.64 -5.88 -6.70
CA PHE A 336 33.45 -5.13 -7.13
C PHE A 336 32.74 -4.46 -5.95
N GLN A 337 32.64 -5.12 -4.78
CA GLN A 337 32.08 -4.51 -3.57
C GLN A 337 32.94 -3.35 -3.06
N HIS A 338 34.26 -3.47 -3.06
CA HIS A 338 35.15 -2.38 -2.66
C HIS A 338 34.99 -1.17 -3.59
N SER A 339 34.93 -1.42 -4.90
CA SER A 339 34.69 -0.38 -5.91
C SER A 339 33.31 0.28 -5.72
N ALA A 340 32.27 -0.49 -5.39
CA ALA A 340 30.94 0.05 -5.11
C ALA A 340 30.91 0.93 -3.85
N GLN A 341 31.68 0.57 -2.80
CA GLN A 341 31.82 1.39 -1.60
C GLN A 341 32.57 2.69 -1.87
N GLU A 342 33.63 2.66 -2.68
CA GLU A 342 34.35 3.85 -3.11
C GLU A 342 33.47 4.79 -3.95
N ILE A 343 32.68 4.25 -4.88
CA ILE A 343 31.72 5.03 -5.67
C ILE A 343 30.64 5.64 -4.76
N GLN A 344 30.18 4.90 -3.74
CA GLN A 344 29.23 5.44 -2.76
C GLN A 344 29.86 6.55 -1.90
N GLY A 345 31.13 6.40 -1.51
CA GLY A 345 31.91 7.42 -0.82
C GLY A 345 32.04 8.68 -1.66
N ALA A 346 32.50 8.55 -2.91
CA ALA A 346 32.60 9.65 -3.86
C ALA A 346 31.24 10.33 -4.11
N GLY A 347 30.13 9.56 -4.12
CA GLY A 347 28.79 10.12 -4.20
C GLY A 347 28.40 10.98 -3.00
N LYS A 348 28.84 10.63 -1.78
CA LYS A 348 28.62 11.45 -0.57
C LYS A 348 29.47 12.71 -0.60
N ASP A 349 30.72 12.63 -1.07
CA ASP A 349 31.61 13.78 -1.21
C ASP A 349 31.09 14.75 -2.28
N PHE A 350 30.52 14.22 -3.36
CA PHE A 350 29.84 15.01 -4.38
C PHE A 350 28.59 15.72 -3.82
N GLN A 351 27.81 15.06 -2.95
CA GLN A 351 26.67 15.71 -2.28
C GLN A 351 27.09 16.83 -1.32
N HIS A 352 28.18 16.65 -0.57
CA HIS A 352 28.72 17.72 0.28
C HIS A 352 29.21 18.88 -0.57
N SER A 353 29.95 18.61 -1.65
CA SER A 353 30.40 19.65 -2.58
C SER A 353 29.25 20.40 -3.24
N ALA A 354 28.16 19.70 -3.59
CA ALA A 354 26.96 20.34 -4.13
C ALA A 354 26.25 21.23 -3.11
N LYS A 355 26.24 20.84 -1.82
CA LYS A 355 25.72 21.66 -0.73
C LYS A 355 26.56 22.91 -0.50
N ASP A 356 27.88 22.78 -0.49
CA ASP A 356 28.80 23.91 -0.34
C ASP A 356 28.68 24.90 -1.51
N ILE A 357 28.48 24.40 -2.74
CA ILE A 357 28.20 25.25 -3.92
C ILE A 357 26.85 25.97 -3.78
N GLN A 358 25.83 25.32 -3.21
CA GLN A 358 24.54 25.96 -2.96
C GLN A 358 24.67 27.08 -1.91
N GLU A 359 25.33 26.82 -0.78
CA GLU A 359 25.59 27.82 0.27
C GLU A 359 26.38 29.01 -0.29
N ALA A 360 27.43 28.76 -1.08
CA ALA A 360 28.17 29.83 -1.76
C ALA A 360 27.30 30.62 -2.76
N GLY A 361 26.33 29.98 -3.40
CA GLY A 361 25.34 30.64 -4.27
C GLY A 361 24.38 31.55 -3.51
N GLU A 362 23.95 31.13 -2.31
CA GLU A 362 23.12 31.94 -1.42
C GLU A 362 23.89 33.16 -0.89
N ASP A 363 25.15 32.98 -0.48
CA ASP A 363 26.05 34.07 -0.08
C ASP A 363 26.30 35.08 -1.22
N PHE A 364 26.45 34.57 -2.45
CA PHE A 364 26.61 35.42 -3.63
C PHE A 364 25.34 36.25 -3.92
N GLN A 365 24.15 35.66 -3.76
CA GLN A 365 22.90 36.40 -3.90
C GLN A 365 22.73 37.47 -2.83
N SER A 366 23.08 37.18 -1.57
CA SER A 366 23.07 38.18 -0.50
C SER A 366 24.02 39.33 -0.82
N SER A 367 25.26 39.02 -1.23
CA SER A 367 26.24 40.03 -1.61
C SER A 367 25.79 40.89 -2.80
N ALA A 368 25.14 40.29 -3.79
CA ALA A 368 24.59 41.02 -4.94
C ALA A 368 23.48 42.00 -4.53
N LYS A 369 22.65 41.60 -3.55
CA LYS A 369 21.60 42.47 -2.99
C LYS A 369 22.21 43.65 -2.23
N ASP A 370 23.22 43.41 -1.40
CA ASP A 370 23.91 44.46 -0.65
C ASP A 370 24.58 45.47 -1.59
N ILE A 371 25.18 44.99 -2.69
CA ILE A 371 25.75 45.85 -3.75
C ILE A 371 24.66 46.68 -4.45
N GLN A 372 23.48 46.10 -4.70
CA GLN A 372 22.38 46.84 -5.33
C GLN A 372 21.85 47.94 -4.40
N GLU A 373 21.69 47.65 -3.11
CA GLU A 373 21.27 48.61 -2.09
C GLU A 373 22.28 49.76 -1.97
N ALA A 374 23.58 49.45 -1.88
CA ALA A 374 24.64 50.46 -1.87
C ALA A 374 24.68 51.31 -3.16
N ALA A 375 24.36 50.73 -4.32
CA ALA A 375 24.28 51.47 -5.58
C ALA A 375 23.06 52.40 -5.64
N GLU A 376 21.94 52.02 -5.03
CA GLU A 376 20.76 52.89 -4.88
C GLU A 376 21.05 54.04 -3.92
N ASP A 377 21.70 53.78 -2.79
CA ASP A 377 22.16 54.81 -1.86
C ASP A 377 23.10 55.82 -2.51
N LEU A 378 24.05 55.35 -3.33
CA LEU A 378 24.95 56.23 -4.09
C LEU A 378 24.20 57.09 -5.11
N LYS A 379 23.18 56.55 -5.79
CA LYS A 379 22.33 57.34 -6.69
C LYS A 379 21.55 58.41 -5.94
N HIS A 380 21.02 58.09 -4.77
CA HIS A 380 20.32 59.07 -3.93
C HIS A 380 21.27 60.16 -3.41
N SER A 381 22.49 59.79 -2.99
CA SER A 381 23.52 60.75 -2.58
C SER A 381 23.94 61.68 -3.73
N ALA A 382 24.19 61.13 -4.92
CA ALA A 382 24.58 61.91 -6.09
C ALA A 382 23.45 62.84 -6.59
N ALA A 383 22.19 62.38 -6.52
CA ALA A 383 21.04 63.22 -6.83
C ALA A 383 20.90 64.38 -5.83
N ASN A 384 21.22 64.15 -4.56
CA ASN A 384 21.20 65.18 -3.52
C ASN A 384 22.34 66.20 -3.71
N GLU A 385 23.54 65.73 -4.08
CA GLU A 385 24.70 66.58 -4.38
C GLU A 385 24.48 67.45 -5.64
N LEU A 386 23.80 66.92 -6.66
CA LEU A 386 23.37 67.71 -7.83
C LEU A 386 22.27 68.74 -7.47
N ALA A 387 21.35 68.42 -6.55
CA ALA A 387 20.34 69.38 -6.09
C ALA A 387 20.95 70.54 -5.29
N ILE A 388 22.02 70.28 -4.54
CA ILE A 388 22.79 71.29 -3.80
C ILE A 388 23.56 72.19 -4.78
N ASN A 389 24.20 71.63 -5.81
CA ASN A 389 24.90 72.43 -6.83
C ASN A 389 23.96 73.29 -7.71
N TYR A 390 22.69 72.89 -7.89
CA TYR A 390 21.69 73.73 -8.57
C TYR A 390 21.11 74.84 -7.67
N THR A 391 21.29 74.76 -6.35
CA THR A 391 20.88 75.83 -5.42
C THR A 391 21.97 76.88 -5.18
N GLU A 392 23.23 76.61 -5.54
CA GLU A 392 24.34 77.59 -5.48
C GLU A 392 24.57 78.40 -6.77
N SER A 393 23.89 78.08 -7.88
CA SER A 393 24.01 78.84 -9.13
C SER A 393 22.69 79.48 -9.58
N SER A 394 22.27 80.54 -8.90
CA SER A 394 21.41 81.58 -9.51
C SER A 394 21.72 82.96 -8.90
N PRO A 395 21.79 84.05 -9.69
CA PRO A 395 22.63 85.20 -9.39
C PRO A 395 21.84 86.44 -8.94
N GLU A 396 22.26 87.04 -7.83
CA GLU A 396 22.04 88.43 -7.42
C GLU A 396 23.24 88.81 -6.56
N ASP A 397 23.86 89.99 -6.57
CA ASP A 397 23.76 91.25 -7.29
C ASP A 397 25.07 91.95 -6.87
N SER A 398 25.88 92.46 -7.79
CA SER A 398 27.08 93.23 -7.44
C SER A 398 27.18 94.47 -8.31
N SER A 399 26.49 95.51 -7.86
CA SER A 399 26.75 96.88 -8.23
C SER A 399 27.47 97.59 -7.09
N GLN A 400 28.50 98.39 -7.45
CA GLN A 400 29.15 99.47 -6.67
C GLN A 400 30.26 99.06 -5.65
N THR A 401 31.48 99.63 -5.61
CA THR A 401 32.17 100.71 -6.35
C THR A 401 33.69 100.71 -6.04
N GLN A 402 34.50 101.05 -7.06
CA GLN A 402 35.68 101.97 -7.07
C GLN A 402 37.13 101.56 -6.66
N LYS A 403 38.03 101.86 -7.65
CA LYS A 403 39.38 102.50 -7.58
C LYS A 403 40.52 101.66 -6.97
N THR A 404 41.66 101.42 -7.64
CA THR A 404 42.60 102.41 -8.24
C THR A 404 43.74 101.68 -9.00
N GLN A 405 44.33 102.35 -10.03
CA GLN A 405 45.69 102.17 -10.60
C GLN A 405 46.00 100.87 -11.39
N SER A 406 46.69 100.85 -12.54
CA SER A 406 47.41 101.84 -13.38
C SER A 406 47.84 101.08 -14.66
N GLU A 407 47.57 101.59 -15.86
CA GLU A 407 48.59 102.15 -16.78
C GLU A 407 49.96 101.44 -16.82
N GLN A 408 50.19 100.70 -17.91
CA GLN A 408 51.43 100.37 -18.66
C GLN A 408 51.09 99.09 -19.46
N ILE A 409 51.00 99.02 -20.80
CA ILE A 409 51.42 99.84 -21.96
C ILE A 409 50.39 99.59 -23.07
#